data_AF-A0A259NDJ5-F1
#
_entry.id   AF-A0A259NDJ5-F1
#
_cell.length_a   1.000
_cell.length_b   1.000
_cell.length_c   1.000
_cell.angle_alpha   90.00
_cell.angle_beta   90.00
_cell.angle_gamma   90.00
#
_symmetry.space_group_name_H-M   'P 1'
#
loop_
_entity.id
_entity.type
_entity.pdbx_description
1 polymer ?
#
loop_
_entity_poly.entity_id
_entity_poly.type
_entity_poly.pdbx_seq_one_letter_code
_entity_poly.pdbx_strand_id
1 'polypeptide(L)'
;MSITYLEQRYANTLAEMAAQGLIEGDELPSLQELMQTIKDTVDDEQLSFPDFEQFFAWWDVTTAYDQMDEETSAEHHKPALEIAFAALLREGFFVVDAA
;
A
#
# COMPACT_ATOMS: atom_id res chain seq x y z
N MET A 1 10.98 -11.35 9.95
CA MET A 1 10.22 -10.11 10.18
C MET A 1 8.74 -10.48 10.22
N SER A 2 8.15 -10.70 11.39
CA SER A 2 6.78 -11.20 11.50
C SER A 2 5.75 -10.19 10.98
N ILE A 3 4.56 -10.64 10.56
CA ILE A 3 3.47 -9.75 10.10
C ILE A 3 3.16 -8.66 11.15
N THR A 4 3.22 -9.05 12.43
CA THR A 4 3.01 -8.17 13.59
C THR A 4 4.00 -7.01 13.68
N TYR A 5 5.24 -7.21 13.21
CA TYR A 5 6.22 -6.13 13.14
C TYR A 5 5.86 -5.13 12.03
N LEU A 6 5.38 -5.63 10.89
CA LEU A 6 4.95 -4.78 9.78
C LEU A 6 3.69 -4.01 10.16
N GLU A 7 2.74 -4.62 10.89
CA GLU A 7 1.55 -3.95 11.42
C GLU A 7 1.92 -2.81 12.36
N GLN A 8 2.85 -3.06 13.29
CA GLN A 8 3.32 -2.02 14.22
C GLN A 8 4.06 -0.90 13.49
N ARG A 9 4.87 -1.23 12.47
CA ARG A 9 5.55 -0.25 11.64
C ARG A 9 4.57 0.59 10.82
N TYR A 10 3.57 -0.05 10.22
CA TYR A 10 2.50 0.61 9.47
C TYR A 10 1.75 1.62 10.33
N ALA A 11 1.28 1.20 11.51
CA ALA A 11 0.58 2.09 12.44
C ALA A 11 1.45 3.28 12.88
N ASN A 12 2.75 3.05 13.10
CA ASN A 12 3.69 4.13 13.45
C ASN A 12 3.86 5.11 12.29
N THR A 13 4.04 4.61 11.07
CA THR A 13 4.14 5.42 9.85
C THR A 13 2.86 6.22 9.61
N LEU A 14 1.67 5.64 9.79
CA LEU A 14 0.41 6.39 9.72
C LEU A 14 0.36 7.52 10.74
N ALA A 15 0.75 7.26 11.99
CA ALA A 15 0.78 8.28 13.03
C ALA A 15 1.77 9.41 12.70
N GLU A 16 2.93 9.07 12.13
CA GLU A 16 3.92 10.07 11.68
C GLU A 16 3.40 10.90 10.50
N MET A 17 2.70 10.29 9.55
CA MET A 17 2.11 10.99 8.40
C MET A 17 0.96 11.90 8.84
N ALA A 18 0.09 11.41 9.73
CA ALA A 18 -0.99 12.21 10.32
C ALA A 18 -0.42 13.38 11.14
N ALA A 19 0.64 13.16 11.91
CA ALA A 19 1.34 14.21 12.65
C ALA A 19 1.96 15.27 11.73
N GLN A 20 2.34 14.90 10.51
CA GLN A 20 2.84 15.81 9.48
C GLN A 20 1.73 16.48 8.66
N GLY A 21 0.46 16.12 8.88
CA GLY A 21 -0.68 16.61 8.12
C GLY A 21 -0.70 16.13 6.67
N LEU A 22 -0.03 15.00 6.38
CA LEU A 22 0.00 14.39 5.04
C LEU A 22 -1.27 13.59 4.75
N ILE A 23 -1.90 13.06 5.81
CA ILE A 23 -3.11 12.23 5.73
C ILE A 23 -4.03 12.55 6.91
N GLU A 24 -5.33 12.32 6.74
CA GLU A 24 -6.30 12.42 7.83
C GLU A 24 -6.31 11.12 8.63
N GLY A 25 -5.97 11.21 9.92
CA GLY A 25 -5.72 10.03 10.76
C GLY A 25 -6.94 9.22 11.18
N ASP A 26 -8.16 9.68 10.87
CA ASP A 26 -9.40 9.12 11.42
C ASP A 26 -9.96 7.94 10.58
N GLU A 27 -9.58 7.81 9.31
CA GLU A 27 -10.20 6.86 8.36
C GLU A 27 -9.21 5.91 7.67
N LEU A 28 -7.99 5.76 8.19
CA LEU A 28 -6.98 4.94 7.53
C LEU A 28 -7.20 3.44 7.79
N PRO A 29 -7.21 2.60 6.74
CA PRO A 29 -7.38 1.17 6.89
C PRO A 29 -6.20 0.54 7.62
N SER A 30 -6.43 -0.58 8.30
CA SER A 30 -5.39 -1.41 8.88
C SER A 30 -4.47 -2.00 7.80
N LEU A 31 -3.24 -2.41 8.14
CA LEU A 31 -2.33 -3.06 7.18
C LEU A 31 -3.01 -4.25 6.47
N GLN A 32 -3.74 -5.08 7.21
CA GLN A 32 -4.46 -6.22 6.65
C GLN A 32 -5.58 -5.78 5.69
N GLU A 33 -6.31 -4.73 6.01
CA GLU A 33 -7.38 -4.19 5.16
C GLU A 33 -6.81 -3.59 3.87
N LEU A 34 -5.71 -2.84 3.97
CA LEU A 34 -4.99 -2.34 2.80
C LEU A 34 -4.48 -3.51 1.93
N MET A 35 -3.89 -4.53 2.54
CA MET A 35 -3.47 -5.74 1.83
C MET A 35 -4.64 -6.45 1.16
N GLN A 36 -5.79 -6.58 1.81
CA GLN A 36 -6.98 -7.17 1.20
C GLN A 36 -7.51 -6.33 0.05
N THR A 37 -7.55 -5.00 0.20
CA THR A 37 -7.96 -4.07 -0.85
C THR A 37 -7.06 -4.21 -2.07
N ILE A 38 -5.73 -4.28 -1.85
CA ILE A 38 -4.77 -4.54 -2.92
C ILE A 38 -5.05 -5.89 -3.59
N LYS A 39 -5.26 -6.96 -2.81
CA LYS A 39 -5.57 -8.30 -3.35
C LYS A 39 -6.89 -8.35 -4.13
N ASP A 40 -7.89 -7.57 -3.73
CA ASP A 40 -9.18 -7.47 -4.41
C ASP A 40 -9.08 -6.62 -5.70
N THR A 41 -8.21 -5.61 -5.67
CA THR A 41 -7.93 -4.72 -6.81
C THR A 41 -7.07 -5.38 -7.87
N VAL A 42 -6.08 -6.18 -7.45
CA VAL A 42 -5.36 -7.10 -8.32
C VAL A 42 -6.34 -8.21 -8.69
N ASP A 43 -7.05 -8.04 -9.83
CA ASP A 43 -7.89 -9.10 -10.41
C ASP A 43 -7.08 -10.41 -10.55
N ASP A 44 -7.72 -11.58 -10.74
CA ASP A 44 -7.10 -12.93 -10.64
C ASP A 44 -5.90 -13.15 -11.60
N GLU A 45 -5.63 -12.19 -12.48
CA GLU A 45 -4.34 -12.03 -13.14
C GLU A 45 -3.24 -11.80 -12.10
N GLN A 46 -2.50 -12.87 -11.82
CA GLN A 46 -1.31 -12.86 -10.96
C GLN A 46 -0.31 -11.78 -11.44
N LEU A 47 -0.43 -10.57 -10.88
CA LEU A 47 0.44 -9.45 -11.21
C LEU A 47 1.80 -9.66 -10.55
N SER A 48 2.86 -9.56 -11.35
CA SER A 48 4.23 -9.58 -10.87
C SER A 48 4.79 -8.18 -10.93
N PHE A 49 5.04 -7.59 -9.77
CA PHE A 49 5.73 -6.31 -9.65
C PHE A 49 7.19 -6.59 -9.25
N PRO A 50 8.17 -6.24 -10.10
CA PRO A 50 9.59 -6.47 -9.79
C PRO A 50 10.10 -5.52 -8.71
N ASP A 51 9.43 -4.38 -8.50
CA ASP A 51 9.79 -3.36 -7.51
C ASP A 51 8.56 -2.58 -7.04
N PHE A 52 8.73 -1.85 -5.93
CA PHE A 52 7.67 -1.04 -5.33
C PHE A 52 7.23 0.12 -6.24
N GLU A 53 8.12 0.66 -7.10
CA GLU A 53 7.76 1.78 -7.96
C GLU A 53 6.74 1.36 -9.01
N GLN A 54 6.88 0.16 -9.59
CA GLN A 54 5.89 -0.39 -10.51
C GLN A 54 4.56 -0.73 -9.83
N PHE A 55 4.61 -1.28 -8.62
CA PHE A 55 3.40 -1.49 -7.82
C PHE A 55 2.69 -0.16 -7.52
N PHE A 56 3.43 0.86 -7.10
CA PHE A 56 2.89 2.17 -6.79
C PHE A 56 2.30 2.85 -8.03
N ALA A 57 2.97 2.78 -9.18
CA ALA A 57 2.47 3.35 -10.43
C ALA A 57 1.17 2.66 -10.89
N TRP A 58 1.07 1.34 -10.73
CA TRP A 58 -0.17 0.62 -11.00
C TRP A 58 -1.28 0.99 -10.02
N TRP A 59 -0.96 1.07 -8.72
CA TRP A 59 -1.91 1.47 -7.68
C TRP A 59 -2.44 2.88 -7.93
N ASP A 60 -1.53 3.84 -8.16
CA ASP A 60 -1.85 5.23 -8.49
C ASP A 60 -2.79 5.32 -9.69
N VAL A 61 -2.51 4.60 -10.78
CA VAL A 61 -3.40 4.59 -11.96
C VAL A 61 -4.75 3.92 -11.67
N THR A 62 -4.78 2.88 -10.84
CA THR A 62 -6.00 2.11 -10.54
C THR A 62 -6.91 2.88 -9.59
N THR A 63 -6.35 3.52 -8.56
CA THR A 63 -7.10 4.35 -7.61
C THR A 63 -7.31 5.78 -8.12
N ALA A 64 -6.57 6.23 -9.13
CA ALA A 64 -6.71 7.58 -9.70
C ALA A 64 -8.15 7.89 -10.14
N TYR A 65 -8.91 6.89 -10.60
CA TYR A 65 -10.31 7.08 -10.97
C TYR A 65 -11.23 7.29 -9.76
N ASP A 66 -10.93 6.65 -8.63
CA ASP A 66 -11.65 6.80 -7.36
C ASP A 66 -11.25 8.12 -6.66
N GLN A 67 -9.98 8.51 -6.79
CA GLN A 67 -9.40 9.72 -6.23
C GLN A 67 -9.60 10.98 -7.09
N MET A 68 -10.35 10.93 -8.20
CA MET A 68 -10.61 12.12 -9.03
C MET A 68 -11.34 13.25 -8.28
N ASP A 69 -12.03 12.94 -7.17
CA ASP A 69 -12.72 13.92 -6.32
C ASP A 69 -11.86 14.41 -5.13
N GLU A 70 -10.75 13.73 -4.83
CA GLU A 70 -9.90 14.02 -3.68
C GLU A 70 -8.57 14.63 -4.15
N GLU A 71 -8.28 15.88 -3.76
CA GLU A 71 -6.97 16.53 -3.97
C GLU A 71 -5.80 15.83 -3.23
N THR A 72 -6.07 14.67 -2.63
CA THR A 72 -5.13 13.83 -1.89
C THR A 72 -4.44 12.86 -2.85
N SER A 73 -3.32 13.29 -3.44
CA SER A 73 -2.47 12.41 -4.24
C SER A 73 -2.06 11.16 -3.46
N ALA A 74 -2.15 9.97 -4.09
CA ALA A 74 -1.67 8.70 -3.54
C ALA A 74 -0.20 8.75 -3.06
N GLU A 75 0.57 9.74 -3.52
CA GLU A 75 1.92 10.06 -3.04
C GLU A 75 2.02 10.22 -1.52
N HIS A 76 1.00 10.77 -0.86
CA HIS A 76 1.00 10.89 0.60
C HIS A 76 0.90 9.55 1.31
N HIS A 77 0.35 8.52 0.65
CA HIS A 77 0.17 7.18 1.19
C HIS A 77 1.32 6.23 0.79
N LYS A 78 2.30 6.71 0.02
CA LYS A 78 3.44 5.94 -0.47
C LYS A 78 4.18 5.13 0.61
N PRO A 79 4.54 5.68 1.78
CA PRO A 79 5.25 4.88 2.80
C PRO A 79 4.34 3.85 3.48
N ALA A 80 3.02 4.06 3.53
CA ALA A 80 2.06 3.06 3.98
C ALA A 80 1.94 1.90 2.97
N LEU A 81 1.85 2.23 1.69
CA LEU A 81 1.79 1.28 0.57
C LEU A 81 3.07 0.43 0.48
N GLU A 82 4.23 1.00 0.75
CA GLU A 82 5.51 0.27 0.75
C GLU A 82 5.51 -0.86 1.78
N ILE A 83 4.94 -0.61 2.97
CA ILE A 83 4.85 -1.61 4.04
C ILE A 83 3.86 -2.73 3.66
N ALA A 84 2.73 -2.37 3.06
CA ALA A 84 1.76 -3.36 2.55
C ALA A 84 2.35 -4.22 1.43
N PHE A 85 3.07 -3.61 0.49
CA PHE A 85 3.78 -4.33 -0.57
C PHE A 85 4.81 -5.32 -0.02
N ALA A 86 5.63 -4.88 0.95
CA ALA A 86 6.60 -5.75 1.62
C ALA A 86 5.92 -6.92 2.38
N ALA A 87 4.74 -6.68 2.96
CA ALA A 87 3.95 -7.74 3.59
C ALA A 87 3.43 -8.76 2.57
N LEU A 88 2.90 -8.30 1.44
CA LEU A 88 2.39 -9.14 0.35
C LEU A 88 3.48 -9.97 -0.33
N LEU A 89 4.66 -9.38 -0.56
CA LEU A 89 5.84 -10.12 -1.02
C LEU A 89 6.24 -11.23 -0.07
N ARG A 90 6.18 -10.96 1.24
CA ARG A 90 6.50 -11.96 2.27
C ARG A 90 5.46 -13.08 2.33
N GLU A 91 4.19 -12.76 2.12
CA GLU A 91 3.12 -13.77 2.00
C GLU A 91 3.23 -14.60 0.72
N GLY A 92 4.06 -14.18 -0.25
CA GLY A 92 4.18 -14.83 -1.55
C GLY A 92 3.04 -14.51 -2.50
N PHE A 93 2.29 -13.43 -2.23
CA PHE A 93 1.24 -12.94 -3.12
C PHE A 93 1.85 -12.28 -4.38
N PHE A 94 2.90 -11.48 -4.18
CA PHE A 94 3.69 -10.92 -5.27
C PHE A 94 5.00 -11.69 -5.47
N VAL A 95 5.41 -11.83 -6.73
CA VAL A 95 6.71 -12.40 -7.10
C VAL A 95 7.59 -11.27 -7.61
N VAL A 96 8.72 -11.04 -6.95
CA VAL A 96 9.80 -10.21 -7.50
C VAL A 96 10.54 -11.05 -8.53
N ASP A 97 10.41 -10.71 -9.81
CA ASP A 97 11.24 -11.28 -10.85
C ASP A 97 12.66 -10.71 -10.67
N ALA A 98 13.51 -11.47 -9.99
CA ALA A 98 14.93 -11.17 -9.87
C ALA A 98 15.59 -11.53 -11.22
N ALA A 99 15.51 -10.61 -12.17
CA ALA A 99 16.21 -10.70 -13.46
C ALA A 99 17.74 -10.75 -13.28
#